data_AF-A0A8H4VHF0-F1
#
_entry.id   AF-A0A8H4VHF0-F1
#
_cell.length_a   1.000
_cell.length_b   1.000
_cell.length_c   1.000
_cell.angle_alpha   90.00
_cell.angle_beta   90.00
_cell.angle_gamma   90.00
#
_symmetry.space_group_name_H-M   'P 1'
#
loop_
_entity.id
_entity.type
_entity.pdbx_description
1 polymer ?
#
loop_
_entity_poly.entity_id
_entity_poly.type
_entity_poly.pdbx_seq_one_letter_code
_entity_poly.pdbx_strand_id
1 'polypeptide(L)'
;MASRSGRMTLLVVRRWIATAAPKKGDAPLMTRRADRKLPNLSQIRPPTWRRTLPFFILTMALASAAIFNYQKTTSPVIAAALYALRTSPVARAHLGDDIYFAHAIPWISGELNTLRGRVDICFSVKGDRGKGVVRQSGMGK
;
A
#
# COMPACT_ATOMS: atom_id res chain seq x y z
N MET A 1 1.89 -4.86 40.03
CA MET A 1 2.47 -4.23 38.83
C MET A 1 3.00 -5.33 37.92
N ALA A 2 2.24 -5.79 36.92
CA ALA A 2 2.72 -6.75 35.91
C ALA A 2 1.83 -6.71 34.66
N SER A 3 2.45 -6.27 33.57
CA SER A 3 1.89 -6.04 32.23
C SER A 3 1.51 -7.35 31.53
N ARG A 4 0.28 -7.46 31.00
CA ARG A 4 -0.12 -8.52 30.07
C ARG A 4 0.04 -8.03 28.63
N SER A 5 1.21 -8.31 28.06
CA SER A 5 1.48 -8.27 26.62
C SER A 5 0.63 -9.32 25.91
N GLY A 6 -0.37 -8.87 25.15
CA GLY A 6 -1.23 -9.72 24.33
C GLY A 6 -0.50 -10.18 23.06
N ARG A 7 -0.03 -11.43 23.03
CA ARG A 7 0.39 -12.09 21.79
C ARG A 7 -0.86 -12.49 21.01
N MET A 8 -1.11 -11.82 19.87
CA MET A 8 -2.06 -12.29 18.87
C MET A 8 -1.52 -13.55 18.21
N THR A 9 -1.94 -14.71 18.69
CA THR A 9 -1.63 -16.01 18.06
C THR A 9 -2.49 -16.16 16.80
N LEU A 10 -1.87 -16.03 15.64
CA LEU A 10 -2.43 -16.44 14.34
C LEU A 10 -2.75 -17.94 14.37
N LEU A 11 -4.00 -18.29 14.68
CA LEU A 11 -4.51 -19.65 14.52
C LEU A 11 -4.79 -19.92 13.04
N VAL A 12 -3.73 -20.28 12.29
CA VAL A 12 -3.87 -20.97 11.01
C VAL A 12 -4.34 -22.40 11.30
N VAL A 13 -5.65 -22.60 11.35
CA VAL A 13 -6.24 -23.93 11.54
C VAL A 13 -6.08 -24.75 10.27
N ARG A 14 -5.27 -25.80 10.38
CA ARG A 14 -5.01 -26.84 9.38
C ARG A 14 -6.28 -27.65 9.09
N ARG A 15 -6.90 -27.42 7.93
CA ARG A 15 -8.21 -27.94 7.53
C ARG A 15 -8.24 -29.45 7.18
N TRP A 16 -7.12 -30.16 7.20
CA TRP A 16 -7.04 -31.61 6.95
C TRP A 16 -7.31 -32.48 8.20
N ILE A 17 -7.46 -31.86 9.39
CA ILE A 17 -7.65 -32.59 10.66
C ILE A 17 -9.14 -32.67 11.05
N ALA A 18 -10.01 -31.93 10.38
CA ALA A 18 -11.42 -31.79 10.75
C ALA A 18 -12.38 -32.79 10.06
N THR A 19 -11.89 -33.94 9.57
CA THR A 19 -12.76 -35.10 9.40
C THR A 19 -12.78 -35.84 10.73
N ALA A 20 -13.91 -35.81 11.42
CA ALA A 20 -14.07 -36.51 12.70
C ALA A 20 -13.57 -37.96 12.59
N ALA A 21 -12.79 -38.40 13.57
CA ALA A 21 -12.29 -39.77 13.62
C ALA A 21 -13.47 -40.75 13.59
N PRO A 22 -13.38 -41.85 12.82
CA PRO A 22 -14.43 -42.87 12.76
C PRO A 22 -14.73 -43.40 14.16
N LYS A 23 -16.02 -43.48 14.53
CA LYS A 23 -16.46 -43.99 15.83
C LYS A 23 -16.45 -45.53 15.79
N LYS A 24 -16.26 -46.18 16.94
CA LYS A 24 -16.30 -47.65 17.05
C LYS A 24 -17.70 -48.14 16.66
N GLY A 25 -17.83 -48.79 15.51
CA GLY A 25 -19.11 -49.20 14.90
C GLY A 25 -19.42 -48.49 13.57
N ASP A 26 -18.65 -47.46 13.19
CA ASP A 26 -18.63 -46.99 11.81
C ASP A 26 -18.10 -48.10 10.90
N ALA A 27 -18.71 -48.22 9.72
CA ALA A 27 -18.45 -49.27 8.74
C ALA A 27 -16.94 -49.48 8.51
N PRO A 28 -16.49 -50.69 8.11
CA PRO A 28 -15.08 -51.01 8.00
C PRO A 28 -14.34 -49.95 7.18
N LEU A 29 -13.25 -49.41 7.74
CA LEU A 29 -12.42 -48.36 7.11
C LEU A 29 -11.88 -48.76 5.73
N MET A 30 -11.99 -50.05 5.39
CA MET A 30 -11.56 -50.67 4.16
C MET A 30 -12.72 -50.99 3.18
N THR A 31 -13.96 -50.60 3.49
CA THR A 31 -15.09 -50.74 2.57
C THR A 31 -15.39 -49.41 1.89
N ARG A 32 -15.10 -49.33 0.59
CA ARG A 32 -15.51 -48.22 -0.28
C ARG A 32 -17.03 -48.27 -0.47
N ARG A 33 -17.81 -47.76 0.48
CA ARG A 33 -19.25 -47.58 0.28
C ARG A 33 -19.48 -46.47 -0.75
N ALA A 34 -20.09 -46.83 -1.88
CA ALA A 34 -20.48 -45.88 -2.93
C ALA A 34 -21.58 -44.91 -2.47
N ASP A 35 -22.32 -45.25 -1.41
CA ASP A 35 -23.52 -44.52 -0.97
C ASP A 35 -23.23 -43.37 0.01
N ARG A 36 -21.97 -42.93 0.12
CA ARG A 36 -21.63 -41.77 0.93
C ARG A 36 -22.00 -40.50 0.15
N LYS A 37 -23.06 -39.83 0.59
CA LYS A 37 -23.40 -38.48 0.09
C LYS A 37 -22.16 -37.59 0.21
N LEU A 38 -21.73 -37.01 -0.92
CA LEU A 38 -20.60 -36.09 -0.95
C LEU A 38 -20.88 -34.93 0.03
N PRO A 39 -19.90 -34.52 0.83
CA PRO A 39 -20.07 -33.39 1.72
C PRO A 39 -20.41 -32.14 0.88
N ASN A 40 -21.39 -31.37 1.34
CA ASN A 40 -21.92 -30.25 0.58
C ASN A 40 -20.84 -29.17 0.44
N LEU A 41 -20.59 -28.70 -0.79
CA LEU A 41 -19.49 -27.76 -1.07
C LEU A 41 -19.61 -26.44 -0.30
N SER A 42 -20.82 -26.05 0.09
CA SER A 42 -21.13 -24.88 0.93
C SER A 42 -20.55 -24.98 2.35
N GLN A 43 -20.43 -26.19 2.91
CA GLN A 43 -19.83 -26.44 4.23
C GLN A 43 -18.30 -26.45 4.17
N ILE A 44 -17.75 -26.82 3.01
CA ILE A 44 -16.31 -26.99 2.83
C ILE A 44 -15.65 -25.66 2.40
N ARG A 45 -16.29 -24.85 1.55
CA ARG A 45 -15.73 -23.57 1.09
C ARG A 45 -16.66 -22.40 1.47
N PRO A 46 -16.56 -21.86 2.70
CA PRO A 46 -17.18 -20.58 2.99
C PRO A 46 -16.62 -19.51 2.03
N PRO A 47 -17.43 -18.51 1.60
CA PRO A 47 -17.02 -17.50 0.62
C PRO A 47 -16.08 -16.44 1.24
N THR A 48 -15.03 -16.88 1.94
CA THR A 48 -14.02 -16.03 2.57
C THR A 48 -13.32 -15.14 1.55
N TRP A 49 -13.15 -15.63 0.32
CA TRP A 49 -12.55 -14.87 -0.78
C TRP A 49 -13.29 -13.55 -1.06
N ARG A 50 -14.62 -13.52 -0.99
CA ARG A 50 -15.39 -12.27 -1.15
C ARG A 50 -15.10 -11.25 -0.04
N ARG A 51 -14.75 -11.71 1.16
CA ARG A 51 -14.40 -10.85 2.29
C ARG A 51 -12.95 -10.39 2.24
N THR A 52 -12.02 -11.23 1.76
CA THR A 52 -10.59 -10.90 1.70
C THR A 52 -10.19 -10.15 0.44
N LEU A 53 -10.94 -10.30 -0.66
CA LEU A 53 -10.65 -9.64 -1.94
C LEU A 53 -10.62 -8.10 -1.83
N PRO A 54 -11.58 -7.42 -1.16
CA PRO A 54 -11.52 -5.98 -0.99
C PRO A 54 -10.27 -5.52 -0.24
N PHE A 55 -9.87 -6.22 0.82
CA PHE A 55 -8.64 -5.91 1.55
C PHE A 55 -7.40 -6.08 0.69
N PHE A 56 -7.34 -7.16 -0.10
CA PHE A 56 -6.25 -7.37 -1.04
C PHE A 56 -6.16 -6.23 -2.05
N ILE A 57 -7.26 -5.89 -2.72
CA ILE A 57 -7.32 -4.79 -3.68
C ILE A 57 -6.93 -3.46 -3.01
N LEU A 58 -7.41 -3.20 -1.79
CA LEU A 58 -7.08 -1.99 -1.04
C LEU A 58 -5.58 -1.89 -0.77
N THR A 59 -4.96 -2.97 -0.27
CA THR A 59 -3.52 -3.00 0.01
C THR A 59 -2.69 -2.86 -1.27
N MET A 60 -3.09 -3.51 -2.37
CA MET A 60 -2.44 -3.37 -3.66
C MET A 60 -2.55 -1.95 -4.21
N ALA A 61 -3.74 -1.36 -4.19
CA ALA A 61 -3.96 0.01 -4.66
C ALA A 61 -3.11 1.01 -3.87
N LEU A 62 -3.05 0.84 -2.54
CA LEU A 62 -2.25 1.70 -1.68
C LEU A 62 -0.75 1.55 -1.95
N ALA A 63 -0.28 0.32 -2.15
CA ALA A 63 1.11 0.05 -2.53
C ALA A 63 1.45 0.62 -3.92
N SER A 64 0.59 0.43 -4.92
CA SER A 64 0.78 0.97 -6.27
C SER A 64 0.82 2.50 -6.26
N ALA A 65 -0.09 3.15 -5.53
CA ALA A 65 -0.09 4.61 -5.39
C ALA A 65 1.22 5.11 -4.76
N ALA A 66 1.72 4.43 -3.73
CA ALA A 66 3.01 4.76 -3.11
C ALA A 66 4.19 4.60 -4.08
N ILE A 67 4.23 3.50 -4.85
CA ILE A 67 5.30 3.24 -5.83
C ILE A 67 5.28 4.28 -6.95
N PHE A 68 4.11 4.59 -7.52
CA PHE A 68 4.01 5.61 -8.56
C PHE A 68 4.40 7.00 -8.04
N ASN A 69 4.03 7.32 -6.80
CA ASN A 69 4.46 8.57 -6.19
C ASN A 69 5.99 8.62 -6.03
N TYR A 70 6.63 7.52 -5.60
CA TYR A 70 8.09 7.42 -5.50
C TYR A 70 8.80 7.54 -6.86
N GLN A 71 8.20 7.01 -7.93
CA GLN A 71 8.72 7.21 -9.27
C GLN A 71 8.67 8.70 -9.68
N LYS A 72 7.58 9.41 -9.33
CA LYS A 72 7.49 10.86 -9.58
C LYS A 72 8.55 11.63 -8.80
N THR A 73 8.79 11.31 -7.51
CA THR A 73 9.77 12.02 -6.64
C THR A 73 11.19 11.97 -7.19
N THR A 74 11.55 10.89 -7.86
CA THR A 74 12.90 10.65 -8.39
C THR A 74 13.11 11.25 -9.78
N SER A 75 12.12 11.96 -10.32
CA SER A 75 12.22 12.55 -11.65
C SER A 75 13.22 13.72 -11.69
N PRO A 76 13.96 13.90 -12.80
CA PRO A 76 14.89 15.02 -12.98
C PRO A 76 14.23 16.40 -12.83
N VAL A 77 12.94 16.50 -13.17
CA VAL A 77 12.15 17.74 -13.05
C VAL A 77 12.07 18.21 -11.60
N ILE A 78 11.84 17.31 -10.65
CA ILE A 78 11.73 17.67 -9.24
C ILE A 78 13.09 18.03 -8.65
N ALA A 79 14.16 17.34 -9.06
CA ALA A 79 15.52 17.71 -8.67
C ALA A 79 15.87 19.13 -9.16
N ALA A 80 15.52 19.47 -10.41
CA ALA A 80 15.70 20.81 -10.96
C ALA A 80 14.85 21.86 -10.23
N ALA A 81 13.59 21.54 -9.91
CA ALA A 81 12.72 22.42 -9.14
C ALA A 81 13.27 22.72 -7.74
N LEU A 82 13.74 21.69 -7.02
CA LEU A 82 14.39 21.86 -5.71
C LEU A 82 15.69 22.67 -5.82
N TYR A 83 16.48 22.45 -6.86
CA TYR A 83 17.70 23.23 -7.09
C TYR A 83 17.38 24.71 -7.33
N ALA A 84 16.36 25.00 -8.15
CA ALA A 84 15.90 26.37 -8.39
C ALA A 84 15.39 27.03 -7.09
N LEU A 85 14.71 26.28 -6.23
CA LEU A 85 14.29 26.78 -4.91
C LEU A 85 15.47 27.09 -3.99
N ARG A 86 16.49 26.22 -3.96
CA ARG A 86 17.67 26.39 -3.10
C ARG A 86 18.57 27.55 -3.54
N THR A 87 18.56 27.88 -4.83
CA THR A 87 19.36 28.98 -5.36
C THR A 87 18.61 30.32 -5.37
N SER A 88 17.27 30.30 -5.29
CA SER A 88 16.47 31.52 -5.30
C SER A 88 16.59 32.31 -3.99
N PRO A 89 16.98 33.61 -4.04
CA PRO A 89 17.11 34.44 -2.85
C PRO A 89 15.76 34.69 -2.16
N VAL A 90 14.67 34.77 -2.92
CA VAL A 90 13.31 34.95 -2.40
C VAL A 90 12.84 33.70 -1.66
N ALA A 91 13.08 32.51 -2.23
CA ALA A 91 12.70 31.26 -1.58
C ALA A 91 13.50 31.06 -0.28
N ARG A 92 14.81 31.34 -0.29
CA ARG A 92 15.64 31.29 0.92
C ARG A 92 15.17 32.29 1.97
N ALA A 93 14.77 33.49 1.58
CA ALA A 93 14.27 34.52 2.49
C ALA A 93 13.02 34.10 3.27
N HIS A 94 12.18 33.22 2.71
CA HIS A 94 10.95 32.75 3.36
C HIS A 94 11.07 31.35 3.97
N LEU A 95 11.77 30.41 3.34
CA LEU A 95 11.83 29.01 3.78
C LEU A 95 13.05 28.71 4.65
N GLY A 96 14.14 29.46 4.52
CA GLY A 96 15.44 29.15 5.14
C GLY A 96 16.47 28.65 4.13
N ASP A 97 17.65 28.31 4.64
CA ASP A 97 18.78 27.88 3.81
C ASP A 97 18.71 26.39 3.47
N ASP A 98 18.18 25.56 4.37
CA ASP A 98 18.02 24.13 4.14
C ASP A 98 16.61 23.78 3.67
N ILE A 99 16.41 23.72 2.34
CA ILE A 99 15.11 23.36 1.73
C ILE A 99 15.07 21.87 1.39
N TYR A 100 14.15 21.15 2.03
CA TYR A 100 13.87 19.73 1.82
C TYR A 100 12.39 19.47 1.53
N PHE A 101 12.06 18.21 1.20
CA PHE A 101 10.67 17.77 1.16
C PHE A 101 10.06 17.80 2.56
N ALA A 102 8.77 18.16 2.66
CA ALA A 102 8.09 18.24 3.95
C ALA A 102 7.88 16.86 4.62
N HIS A 103 7.87 15.78 3.82
CA HIS A 103 7.63 14.41 4.28
C HIS A 103 8.62 13.44 3.62
N ALA A 104 8.90 12.32 4.29
CA ALA A 104 9.74 11.25 3.75
C ALA A 104 9.16 10.61 2.47
N ILE A 105 7.83 10.57 2.36
CA ILE A 105 7.11 10.22 1.14
C ILE A 105 6.31 11.47 0.72
N PRO A 106 6.90 12.41 -0.02
CA PRO A 106 6.21 13.63 -0.42
C PRO A 106 5.19 13.28 -1.49
N TRP A 107 3.92 13.59 -1.23
CA TRP A 107 2.85 13.35 -2.19
C TRP A 107 2.92 14.39 -3.32
N ILE A 108 3.20 13.93 -4.54
CA ILE A 108 3.27 14.79 -5.73
C ILE A 108 1.96 14.66 -6.49
N SER A 109 1.13 15.67 -6.34
CA SER A 109 -0.09 15.79 -7.13
C SER A 109 0.23 16.43 -8.48
N GLY A 110 -0.48 15.96 -9.51
CA GLY A 110 -0.40 16.53 -10.86
C GLY A 110 0.17 15.60 -11.94
N GLU A 111 0.24 16.14 -13.15
CA GLU A 111 0.70 15.47 -14.36
C GLU A 111 2.18 15.78 -14.58
N LEU A 112 3.00 14.73 -14.55
CA LEU A 112 4.40 14.78 -14.93
C LEU A 112 4.56 13.97 -16.22
N ASN A 113 4.54 14.65 -17.35
CA ASN A 113 4.70 14.03 -18.66
C ASN A 113 5.89 14.62 -19.39
N THR A 114 7.08 14.13 -19.06
CA THR A 114 8.34 14.57 -19.67
C THR A 114 8.38 14.29 -21.17
N LEU A 115 7.76 13.19 -21.63
CA LEU A 115 7.72 12.82 -23.05
C LEU A 115 6.91 13.80 -23.91
N ARG A 116 5.80 14.33 -23.38
CA ARG A 116 4.96 15.33 -24.07
C ARG A 116 5.24 16.78 -23.64
N GLY A 117 6.29 17.00 -22.84
CA GLY A 117 6.65 18.33 -22.36
C GLY A 117 5.59 19.02 -21.49
N ARG A 118 4.63 18.27 -20.92
CA ARG A 118 3.60 18.84 -20.03
C ARG A 118 3.92 18.52 -18.59
N VAL A 119 4.06 19.56 -17.78
CA VAL A 119 4.36 19.43 -16.36
C VAL A 119 3.42 20.37 -15.60
N ASP A 120 2.47 19.83 -14.84
CA ASP A 120 1.79 20.57 -13.77
C ASP A 120 1.93 19.74 -12.51
N ILE A 121 2.90 20.10 -11.66
CA ILE A 121 3.20 19.37 -10.43
C ILE A 121 3.14 20.29 -9.22
N CYS A 122 2.62 19.75 -8.13
CA CYS A 122 2.56 20.40 -6.82
C CYS A 122 3.17 19.49 -5.76
N PHE A 123 4.06 20.03 -4.94
CA PHE A 123 4.65 19.30 -3.82
C PHE A 123 4.95 20.21 -2.63
N SER A 124 4.92 19.62 -1.43
CA SER A 124 5.18 20.35 -0.19
C SER A 124 6.66 20.31 0.18
N VAL A 125 7.20 21.47 0.51
CA VAL A 125 8.59 21.67 0.95
C VAL A 125 8.61 22.22 2.37
N LYS A 126 9.67 21.87 3.11
CA LYS A 126 9.96 22.39 4.44
C LYS A 126 11.37 22.93 4.43
N GLY A 127 11.54 24.13 4.95
CA GLY A 127 12.85 24.63 5.35
C GLY A 127 12.92 24.94 6.83
N ASP A 128 14.04 25.51 7.26
CA ASP A 128 14.31 25.80 8.67
C ASP A 128 13.34 26.80 9.27
N ARG A 129 12.90 27.76 8.46
CA ARG A 129 12.05 28.88 8.90
C ARG A 129 10.57 28.69 8.63
N GLY A 130 10.19 27.69 7.83
CA GLY A 130 8.79 27.49 7.48
C GLY A 130 8.50 26.30 6.56
N LYS A 131 7.22 26.16 6.21
CA LYS A 131 6.71 25.18 5.24
C LYS A 131 6.05 25.93 4.09
N GLY A 132 6.15 25.37 2.89
CA GLY A 132 5.54 25.94 1.69
C GLY A 132 5.07 24.86 0.72
N VAL A 133 4.19 25.25 -0.21
CA VAL A 133 3.78 24.40 -1.33
C VAL A 133 4.34 25.02 -2.59
N VAL A 134 5.07 24.22 -3.36
CA VAL A 134 5.64 24.62 -4.64
C VAL A 134 4.75 24.06 -5.73
N ARG A 135 4.36 24.94 -6.67
CA ARG A 135 3.63 24.58 -7.89
C ARG A 135 4.48 24.99 -9.07
N GLN A 136 4.73 24.05 -9.98
CA GLN A 136 5.41 24.31 -11.24
C GLN A 136 4.50 23.87 -12.38
N SER A 137 4.18 24.83 -13.26
CA SER A 137 3.45 24.60 -14.50
C SER A 137 4.34 24.95 -15.68
N GLY A 138 4.58 23.99 -16.56
CA GLY A 138 5.35 24.12 -17.79
C GLY A 138 4.55 23.56 -18.95
N MET A 139 4.25 24.42 -19.92
CA MET A 139 3.62 24.03 -21.18
C MET A 139 4.72 23.90 -22.23
N GLY A 140 4.97 22.68 -22.71
CA GLY A 140 5.86 22.46 -23.86
C GLY A 140 5.38 23.29 -25.05
N LYS A 141 6.28 24.08 -25.63
CA LYS A 141 6.03 24.78 -26.89
C LYS A 141 5.96 23.80 -28.05
#